data_AF-A0A7C1W5G2-F1
#
_entry.id   AF-A0A7C1W5G2-F1
#
_cell.length_a   1.000
_cell.length_b   1.000
_cell.length_c   1.000
_cell.angle_alpha   90.00
_cell.angle_beta   90.00
_cell.angle_gamma   90.00
#
_symmetry.space_group_name_H-M   'P 1'
#
loop_
_entity.id
_entity.type
_entity.pdbx_description
1 polymer ?
#
loop_
_entity_poly.entity_id
_entity_poly.type
_entity_poly.pdbx_seq_one_letter_code
_entity_poly.pdbx_strand_id
1 'polypeptide(L)' 'PEGIKKTKILNVEENMANKQFTRRNILTKGAIIETEIGKARITSRPGQHGIVNGVLLSK' A
#
# COMPACT_ATOMS: atom_id res chain seq x y z
N PRO A 1 -2.55 20.33 7.16
CA PRO A 1 -2.74 18.86 7.23
C PRO A 1 -1.42 18.16 7.60
N GLU A 2 -1.08 18.21 8.89
CA GLU A 2 0.18 17.68 9.44
C GLU A 2 0.08 16.18 9.72
N GLY A 3 0.17 15.36 8.67
CA GLY A 3 0.15 13.89 8.84
C GLY A 3 0.02 13.07 7.57
N ILE A 4 -0.19 13.70 6.41
CA ILE A 4 -0.29 12.99 5.13
C ILE A 4 0.85 13.46 4.24
N LYS A 5 1.72 12.52 3.85
CA LYS A 5 2.80 12.76 2.90
C LYS A 5 2.58 11.90 1.66
N LYS A 6 2.51 12.54 0.50
CA LYS A 6 2.49 11.84 -0.78
C LYS A 6 3.90 11.34 -1.07
N THR A 7 4.02 10.03 -1.30
CA THR A 7 5.31 9.35 -1.51
C THR A 7 5.18 8.40 -2.68
N LYS A 8 6.31 7.98 -3.25
CA LYS A 8 6.32 6.89 -4.24
C LYS A 8 6.16 5.54 -3.57
N ILE A 9 5.49 4.64 -4.28
CA ILE A 9 5.40 3.22 -3.96
C ILE A 9 6.55 2.54 -4.69
N LEU A 10 7.40 1.82 -3.95
CA LEU A 10 8.56 1.13 -4.49
C LEU A 10 8.21 -0.31 -4.86
N ASN A 11 7.56 -1.02 -3.95
CA ASN A 11 7.23 -2.44 -4.15
C ASN A 11 5.99 -2.87 -3.35
N VAL A 12 5.40 -4.00 -3.72
CA VAL A 12 4.36 -4.68 -2.91
C VAL A 12 5.04 -5.83 -2.16
N GLU A 13 5.02 -5.81 -0.83
CA GLU A 13 5.68 -6.83 -0.03
C GLU A 13 4.75 -8.00 0.30
N GLU A 14 3.51 -7.69 0.67
CA GLU A 14 2.56 -8.72 1.08
C GLU A 14 1.15 -8.35 0.63
N ASN A 15 0.40 -9.35 0.19
CA ASN A 15 -1.00 -9.18 -0.14
C ASN A 15 -1.83 -10.31 0.47
N MET A 16 -2.68 -9.96 1.43
CA MET A 16 -3.58 -10.90 2.11
C MET A 16 -4.58 -11.57 1.17
N ALA A 17 -4.92 -10.93 0.04
CA ALA A 17 -5.91 -11.47 -0.89
C ALA A 17 -5.36 -12.66 -1.68
N ASN A 18 -4.08 -12.63 -2.06
CA ASN A 18 -3.43 -13.72 -2.80
C ASN A 18 -1.91 -13.54 -2.81
N LYS A 19 -1.13 -14.58 -2.48
CA LYS A 19 0.35 -14.54 -2.53
C LYS A 19 0.90 -14.23 -3.94
N GLN A 20 0.20 -14.64 -5.00
CA GLN A 20 0.59 -14.38 -6.39
C GLN A 20 0.42 -12.90 -6.77
N PHE A 21 -0.37 -12.13 -6.02
CA PHE A 21 -0.58 -10.70 -6.27
C PHE A 21 0.64 -9.86 -5.92
N THR A 22 1.40 -10.28 -4.92
CA THR A 22 2.71 -9.69 -4.59
C THR A 22 3.65 -9.75 -5.80
N ARG A 23 3.75 -10.90 -6.49
CA ARG A 23 4.63 -11.08 -7.66
C ARG A 23 4.26 -10.20 -8.86
N ARG A 24 2.98 -9.83 -8.98
CA ARG A 24 2.45 -9.00 -10.07
C ARG A 24 2.23 -7.54 -9.64
N ASN A 25 2.68 -7.16 -8.45
CA ASN A 25 2.49 -5.81 -7.89
C ASN A 25 1.03 -5.33 -7.91
N ILE A 26 0.07 -6.22 -7.63
CA ILE A 26 -1.35 -5.88 -7.62
C ILE A 26 -1.70 -5.23 -6.28
N LEU A 27 -2.15 -3.97 -6.35
CA LEU A 27 -2.54 -3.17 -5.21
C LEU A 27 -4.01 -3.44 -4.83
N THR A 28 -4.22 -3.97 -3.64
CA THR A 28 -5.55 -4.22 -3.07
C THR A 28 -5.66 -3.62 -1.67
N LYS A 29 -6.89 -3.47 -1.17
CA LYS A 29 -7.12 -3.09 0.23
C LYS A 29 -6.48 -4.13 1.15
N GLY A 30 -5.67 -3.67 2.09
CA GLY A 30 -4.99 -4.49 3.09
C GLY A 30 -3.62 -5.00 2.67
N ALA A 31 -3.18 -4.75 1.43
CA ALA A 31 -1.81 -5.07 1.01
C ALA A 31 -0.78 -4.19 1.74
N ILE A 32 0.38 -4.78 2.02
CA ILE A 32 1.55 -4.12 2.58
C ILE A 32 2.45 -3.72 1.41
N ILE A 33 2.74 -2.42 1.34
CA ILE A 33 3.59 -1.83 0.33
C ILE A 33 4.80 -1.17 0.96
N GLU A 34 5.88 -1.17 0.21
CA GLU A 34 7.10 -0.45 0.54
C GLU A 34 7.07 0.93 -0.12
N THR A 35 7.29 1.97 0.69
CA THR A 35 7.35 3.37 0.25
C THR A 35 8.68 3.98 0.69
N GLU A 36 9.05 5.13 0.11
CA GLU A 36 10.31 5.84 0.45
C GLU A 36 10.44 6.18 1.95
N ILE A 37 9.33 6.23 2.68
CA ILE A 37 9.27 6.60 4.11
C ILE A 37 9.25 5.34 5.00
N GLY A 38 8.96 4.17 4.42
CA GLY A 38 8.83 2.90 5.14
C GLY A 38 7.69 2.03 4.62
N LYS A 39 7.38 0.96 5.37
CA LYS A 39 6.29 0.05 5.03
C LYS A 39 4.95 0.68 5.39
N ALA A 40 3.96 0.54 4.52
CA ALA A 40 2.62 1.06 4.73
C ALA A 40 1.57 0.01 4.34
N ARG A 41 0.44 0.01 5.07
CA ARG A 41 -0.71 -0.83 4.77
C ARG A 41 -1.77 -0.02 4.03
N ILE A 42 -2.19 -0.50 2.87
CA ILE A 42 -3.25 0.13 2.08
C ILE A 42 -4.59 -0.04 2.81
N THR A 43 -5.28 1.07 3.06
CA THR A 43 -6.62 1.08 3.67
C THR A 43 -7.72 1.36 2.65
N SER A 44 -7.38 2.01 1.52
CA SER A 44 -8.33 2.29 0.44
C SER A 44 -8.53 1.09 -0.49
N ARG A 45 -9.62 1.13 -1.28
CA ARG A 45 -9.85 0.22 -2.43
C ARG A 45 -9.49 0.95 -3.73
N PRO A 46 -8.28 0.74 -4.29
CA PRO A 46 -7.79 1.56 -5.40
C PRO A 46 -8.71 1.52 -6.62
N GLY A 47 -9.25 0.34 -6.96
CA GLY A 47 -10.15 0.16 -8.10
C GLY A 47 -11.52 0.85 -7.98
N GLN A 48 -11.95 1.23 -6.77
CA GLN A 48 -13.21 1.95 -6.56
C GLN A 48 -12.99 3.44 -6.29
N HIS A 49 -11.96 3.80 -5.51
CA HIS A 49 -11.72 5.18 -5.11
C HIS A 49 -10.79 5.96 -6.06
N GLY A 50 -10.03 5.27 -6.92
CA GLY A 50 -9.02 5.90 -7.79
C GLY A 50 -7.80 6.47 -7.05
N ILE A 51 -7.73 6.31 -5.73
CA ILE A 51 -6.64 6.78 -4.88
C ILE A 51 -6.11 5.68 -3.97
N VAL A 52 -4.79 5.67 -3.76
CA VAL A 52 -4.11 4.74 -2.87
C VAL A 52 -3.75 5.47 -1.58
N ASN A 53 -4.51 5.19 -0.54
CA ASN A 53 -4.25 5.68 0.80
C ASN A 53 -3.85 4.51 1.69
N GLY A 54 -2.90 4.75 2.58
CA GLY A 54 -2.43 3.77 3.52
C GLY A 54 -1.90 4.41 4.78
N VAL A 55 -1.73 3.57 5.79
CA VAL A 55 -1.16 3.95 7.09
C VAL A 55 0.23 3.35 7.17
N LEU A 56 1.22 4.16 7.55
CA LEU A 56 2.58 3.68 7.84
C LEU A 56 2.51 2.64 8.95
N LEU A 57 3.08 1.46 8.67
CA LEU A 57 3.29 0.43 9.67
C LEU A 57 4.56 0.82 10.41
N SER A 58 4.41 1.51 11.54
CA SER A 58 5.52 1.62 12.49
C SER A 58 5.82 0.21 12.97
N LYS A 59 7.09 -0.17 12.93
CA LYS A 59 7.56 -1.27 13.75
C LYS A 59 7.58 -0.82 15.21
#